data_AF-A0A182MEA1-F1
#
_entry.id   AF-A0A182MEA1-F1
#
_cell.length_a   1.000
_cell.length_b   1.000
_cell.length_c   1.000
_cell.angle_alpha   90.00
_cell.angle_beta   90.00
_cell.angle_gamma   90.00
#
_symmetry.space_group_name_H-M   'P 1'
#
loop_
_entity.id
_entity.type
_entity.pdbx_description
1 polymer ?
#
loop_
_entity_poly.entity_id
_entity_poly.type
_entity_poly.pdbx_seq_one_letter_code
_entity_poly.pdbx_strand_id
1 'polypeptide(L)'
;MSNERIRGSYESSTPTHQQPHHEATEHDAVNNRFIQKREPEVAYCLSCHAQFSESLPNDIILHYMNNRHEPCCRCLYCNGPMYRYRDSKDNVQYYHDCHRYKRFLDAS
;
A
#
# COMPACT_ATOMS: atom_id res chain seq x y z
N MET A 1 85.42 6.78 -6.19
CA MET A 1 84.15 6.03 -6.12
C MET A 1 83.59 5.98 -7.54
N SER A 2 83.18 4.79 -7.95
CA SER A 2 83.17 4.32 -9.34
C SER A 2 82.06 4.86 -10.25
N ASN A 3 82.38 4.82 -11.55
CA ASN A 3 81.63 5.18 -12.75
C ASN A 3 80.40 4.29 -13.06
N GLU A 4 79.44 4.91 -13.77
CA GLU A 4 78.72 4.44 -14.98
C GLU A 4 77.69 3.28 -14.98
N ARG A 5 76.50 3.64 -15.52
CA ARG A 5 75.72 2.99 -16.62
C ARG A 5 74.83 1.74 -16.40
N ILE A 6 73.55 1.97 -16.73
CA ILE A 6 72.72 1.30 -17.78
C ILE A 6 72.04 -0.07 -17.52
N ARG A 7 70.70 -0.03 -17.76
CA ARG A 7 69.72 -1.04 -18.27
C ARG A 7 69.34 -2.28 -17.44
N GLY A 8 68.03 -2.51 -17.40
CA GLY A 8 67.43 -3.85 -17.32
C GLY A 8 65.92 -3.80 -17.08
N SER A 9 65.13 -3.95 -18.15
CA SER A 9 63.66 -4.03 -18.17
C SER A 9 63.13 -5.42 -17.77
N TYR A 10 61.99 -5.47 -17.08
CA TYR A 10 60.90 -6.48 -17.24
C TYR A 10 59.68 -5.95 -16.44
N GLU A 11 58.68 -5.37 -17.10
CA GLU A 11 57.45 -6.00 -17.60
C GLU A 11 56.52 -6.60 -16.53
N SER A 12 55.31 -6.00 -16.47
CA SER A 12 53.98 -6.63 -16.34
C SER A 12 53.64 -7.30 -14.98
N SER A 13 52.48 -7.10 -14.34
CA SER A 13 51.13 -6.79 -14.82
C SER A 13 50.29 -6.24 -13.66
N THR A 14 49.40 -5.28 -13.95
CA THR A 14 48.21 -5.00 -13.11
C THR A 14 47.24 -6.19 -13.11
N PRO A 15 46.46 -6.36 -12.04
CA PRO A 15 45.03 -6.52 -12.24
C PRO A 15 44.28 -5.34 -11.59
N THR A 16 43.54 -4.65 -12.43
CA THR A 16 42.51 -3.68 -12.11
C THR A 16 41.53 -4.25 -11.09
N HIS A 17 41.31 -3.50 -10.01
CA HIS A 17 40.25 -3.74 -9.04
C HIS A 17 38.91 -3.60 -9.79
N GLN A 18 38.38 -4.70 -10.32
CA GLN A 18 37.02 -4.76 -10.84
C GLN A 18 36.10 -4.57 -9.65
N GLN A 19 35.51 -3.37 -9.53
CA GLN A 19 34.28 -3.22 -8.78
C GLN A 19 33.25 -4.16 -9.43
N PRO A 20 32.56 -5.01 -8.67
CA PRO A 20 31.36 -5.64 -9.19
C PRO A 20 30.34 -4.51 -9.38
N HIS A 21 30.28 -4.02 -10.62
CA HIS A 21 29.08 -3.41 -11.15
C HIS A 21 28.00 -4.49 -11.04
N HIS A 22 27.30 -4.55 -9.91
CA HIS A 22 25.99 -5.16 -9.88
C HIS A 22 25.12 -4.28 -10.77
N GLU A 23 25.05 -4.65 -12.05
CA GLU A 23 23.92 -4.32 -12.89
C GLU A 23 22.67 -4.74 -12.12
N ALA A 24 22.00 -3.76 -11.51
CA ALA A 24 20.63 -3.90 -11.06
C ALA A 24 19.83 -4.26 -12.31
N THR A 25 19.63 -5.56 -12.50
CA THR A 25 18.87 -6.07 -13.62
C THR A 25 17.41 -5.75 -13.35
N GLU A 26 16.66 -5.52 -14.42
CA GLU A 26 15.24 -5.13 -14.48
C GLU A 26 14.28 -6.09 -13.75
N HIS A 27 14.82 -7.15 -13.14
CA HIS A 27 14.11 -8.26 -12.52
C HIS A 27 14.26 -8.31 -10.98
N ASP A 28 15.07 -7.42 -10.38
CA ASP A 28 15.20 -7.30 -8.91
C ASP A 28 13.96 -6.64 -8.25
N ALA A 29 12.96 -6.23 -9.05
CA ALA A 29 11.79 -5.50 -8.58
C ALA A 29 10.77 -6.35 -7.80
N VAL A 30 10.94 -7.67 -7.68
CA VAL A 30 9.98 -8.56 -7.00
C VAL A 30 10.70 -9.57 -6.10
N ASN A 31 11.30 -9.05 -5.03
CA ASN A 31 11.76 -9.90 -3.93
C ASN A 31 10.55 -10.38 -3.12
N ASN A 32 10.08 -11.61 -3.40
CA ASN A 32 8.97 -12.26 -2.71
C ASN A 32 9.12 -12.36 -1.18
N ARG A 33 10.30 -12.07 -0.61
CA ARG A 33 10.51 -12.00 0.85
C ARG A 33 9.85 -10.80 1.53
N PHE A 34 9.44 -9.76 0.78
CA PHE A 34 8.84 -8.54 1.35
C PHE A 34 7.32 -8.44 1.19
N ILE A 35 6.68 -9.40 0.53
CA ILE A 35 5.21 -9.42 0.42
C ILE A 35 4.66 -10.04 1.71
N GLN A 36 4.66 -9.26 2.79
CA GLN A 36 3.92 -9.58 3.99
C GLN A 36 2.44 -9.58 3.59
N LYS A 37 1.81 -10.77 3.51
CA LYS A 37 0.37 -10.89 3.31
C LYS A 37 -0.32 -10.17 4.46
N ARG A 38 -0.80 -8.94 4.22
CA ARG A 38 -1.66 -8.25 5.19
C ARG A 38 -2.94 -9.05 5.32
N GLU A 39 -3.28 -9.43 6.53
CA GLU A 39 -4.59 -10.01 6.81
C GLU A 39 -5.66 -8.96 6.42
N PRO A 40 -6.73 -9.36 5.72
CA PRO A 40 -7.78 -8.42 5.35
C PRO A 40 -8.43 -7.88 6.61
N GLU A 41 -8.51 -6.55 6.70
CA GLU A 41 -9.23 -5.88 7.78
C GLU A 41 -10.73 -6.18 7.62
N VAL A 42 -11.40 -6.49 8.74
CA VAL A 42 -12.81 -6.92 8.76
C VAL A 42 -13.65 -5.92 9.52
N ALA A 43 -14.76 -5.51 8.91
CA ALA A 43 -15.79 -4.67 9.51
C ALA A 43 -17.05 -5.47 9.85
N TYR A 44 -17.86 -4.93 10.76
CA TYR A 44 -19.11 -5.52 11.21
C TYR A 44 -20.29 -4.56 11.07
N CYS A 45 -21.28 -4.92 10.26
CA CYS A 45 -22.46 -4.08 10.06
C CYS A 45 -23.39 -4.16 11.27
N LEU A 46 -23.75 -3.00 11.85
CA LEU A 46 -24.62 -2.94 13.02
C LEU A 46 -26.13 -3.02 12.69
N SER A 47 -26.48 -3.13 11.41
CA SER A 47 -27.88 -3.29 10.97
C SER A 47 -28.20 -4.76 10.65
N CYS A 48 -27.32 -5.47 9.96
CA CYS A 48 -27.54 -6.87 9.57
C CYS A 48 -26.63 -7.87 10.29
N HIS A 49 -25.70 -7.39 11.13
CA HIS A 49 -24.80 -8.24 11.91
C HIS A 49 -23.86 -9.11 11.06
N ALA A 50 -23.72 -8.79 9.77
CA ALA A 50 -22.80 -9.47 8.86
C ALA A 50 -21.40 -8.83 8.91
N GLN A 51 -20.39 -9.69 8.74
CA GLN A 51 -19.01 -9.27 8.54
C GLN A 51 -18.75 -9.00 7.05
N PHE A 52 -17.89 -8.03 6.76
CA PHE A 52 -17.43 -7.72 5.41
C PHE A 52 -15.98 -7.20 5.46
N SER A 53 -15.26 -7.29 4.34
CA SER A 53 -13.92 -6.71 4.24
C SER A 53 -14.00 -5.19 4.36
N GLU A 54 -13.02 -4.57 5.01
CA GLU A 54 -12.78 -3.13 4.94
C GLU A 54 -11.39 -2.80 4.38
N SER A 55 -10.76 -3.79 3.74
CA SER A 55 -9.44 -3.64 3.11
C SER A 55 -9.43 -2.51 2.06
N LEU A 56 -10.58 -2.27 1.42
CA LEU A 56 -10.79 -1.16 0.50
C LEU A 56 -12.06 -0.37 0.88
N PRO A 57 -12.07 0.97 0.69
CA PRO A 57 -13.28 1.77 0.88
C PRO A 57 -14.48 1.29 0.06
N ASN A 58 -14.21 0.68 -1.10
CA ASN A 58 -15.22 0.12 -1.98
C ASN A 58 -15.99 -1.06 -1.35
N ASP A 59 -15.37 -1.81 -0.45
CA ASP A 59 -16.02 -2.95 0.20
C ASP A 59 -17.20 -2.50 1.07
N ILE A 60 -17.04 -1.37 1.77
CA ILE A 60 -18.10 -0.72 2.56
C ILE A 60 -19.25 -0.29 1.63
N ILE A 61 -18.92 0.34 0.51
CA ILE A 61 -19.91 0.80 -0.48
C ILE A 61 -20.71 -0.40 -1.01
N LEU A 62 -20.02 -1.45 -1.44
CA LEU A 62 -20.67 -2.67 -1.95
C LEU A 62 -21.58 -3.33 -0.92
N HIS A 63 -21.16 -3.39 0.34
CA HIS A 63 -21.98 -3.95 1.42
C HIS A 63 -23.34 -3.24 1.53
N TYR A 64 -23.33 -1.90 1.58
CA TYR A 64 -24.54 -1.09 1.73
C TYR A 64 -25.31 -0.87 0.42
N MET A 65 -24.72 -1.14 -0.75
CA MET A 65 -25.44 -1.16 -2.03
C MET A 65 -26.20 -2.47 -2.26
N ASN A 66 -25.60 -3.60 -1.89
CA ASN A 66 -26.17 -4.93 -2.16
C ASN A 66 -27.24 -5.35 -1.15
N ASN A 67 -27.18 -4.80 0.07
CA ASN A 67 -28.07 -5.16 1.16
C ASN A 67 -28.90 -3.95 1.60
N ARG A 68 -30.21 -4.15 1.72
CA ARG A 68 -31.09 -3.12 2.29
C ARG A 68 -30.96 -3.12 3.81
N HIS A 69 -30.58 -1.97 4.36
CA HIS A 69 -30.44 -1.75 5.79
C HIS A 69 -31.35 -0.62 6.25
N GLU A 70 -31.81 -0.69 7.49
CA GLU A 70 -32.49 0.44 8.12
C GLU A 70 -31.46 1.54 8.47
N PRO A 71 -31.68 2.79 8.03
CA PRO A 71 -30.78 3.90 8.37
C PRO A 71 -30.82 4.22 9.86
N CYS A 72 -29.66 4.52 10.45
CA CYS A 72 -29.57 4.88 11.87
C CYS A 72 -29.80 6.37 12.13
N CYS A 73 -29.48 7.22 11.15
CA CYS A 73 -29.65 8.66 11.19
C CYS A 73 -29.63 9.23 9.75
N ARG A 74 -29.69 10.56 9.64
CA ARG A 74 -29.68 11.27 8.36
C ARG A 74 -28.50 12.22 8.24
N CYS A 75 -27.97 12.36 7.03
CA CYS A 75 -26.87 13.26 6.74
C CYS A 75 -27.33 14.72 6.91
N LEU A 76 -26.58 15.51 7.68
CA LEU A 76 -26.91 16.92 7.92
C LEU A 76 -26.83 17.80 6.65
N TYR A 77 -26.14 17.36 5.60
CA TYR A 77 -25.95 18.15 4.39
C TYR A 77 -26.97 17.87 3.29
N CYS A 78 -27.25 16.60 2.98
CA CYS A 78 -28.18 16.22 1.91
C CYS A 78 -29.46 15.55 2.43
N ASN A 79 -29.60 15.40 3.75
CA ASN A 79 -30.68 14.68 4.39
C ASN A 79 -30.82 13.21 3.93
N GLY A 80 -29.76 12.62 3.36
CA GLY A 80 -29.76 11.22 2.90
C GLY A 80 -29.59 10.21 4.05
N PRO A 81 -29.88 8.92 3.81
CA PRO A 81 -29.78 7.87 4.82
C PRO A 81 -28.32 7.59 5.20
N MET A 82 -28.04 7.45 6.50
CA MET A 82 -26.73 7.07 7.02
C MET A 82 -26.79 5.71 7.73
N TYR A 83 -25.73 4.95 7.57
CA TYR A 83 -25.59 3.60 8.12
C TYR A 83 -24.37 3.54 9.03
N ARG A 84 -24.32 2.55 9.91
CA ARG A 84 -23.25 2.39 10.90
C ARG A 84 -22.67 0.98 10.88
N TYR A 85 -21.36 0.90 11.03
CA TYR A 85 -20.60 -0.33 11.15
C TYR A 85 -19.52 -0.16 12.22
N ARG A 86 -18.96 -1.27 12.70
CA ARG A 86 -17.73 -1.27 13.49
C ARG A 86 -16.56 -1.62 12.59
N ASP A 87 -15.49 -0.86 12.68
CA ASP A 87 -14.24 -1.15 11.99
C ASP A 87 -13.43 -2.26 12.71
N SER A 88 -12.32 -2.68 12.11
CA SER A 88 -11.39 -3.69 12.66
C SER A 88 -10.77 -3.28 14.01
N LYS A 89 -10.86 -2.00 14.36
CA LYS A 89 -10.40 -1.43 15.63
C LYS A 89 -11.53 -1.24 16.64
N ASP A 90 -12.70 -1.82 16.38
CA ASP A 90 -13.92 -1.75 17.19
C ASP A 90 -14.49 -0.33 17.36
N ASN A 91 -14.13 0.62 16.49
CA ASN A 91 -14.73 1.95 16.48
C ASN A 91 -16.00 1.96 15.64
N VAL A 92 -17.00 2.71 16.09
CA VAL A 92 -18.23 2.92 15.33
C VAL A 92 -17.98 3.97 14.25
N GLN A 93 -18.13 3.54 13.00
CA GLN A 93 -18.01 4.37 11.81
C GLN A 93 -19.39 4.58 11.17
N TYR A 94 -19.51 5.67 10.40
CA TYR A 94 -20.71 6.00 9.66
C TYR A 94 -20.44 5.99 8.17
N TYR A 95 -21.29 5.28 7.42
CA TYR A 95 -21.28 5.25 5.97
C TYR A 95 -22.49 5.99 5.39
N HIS A 96 -22.25 6.80 4.37
CA HIS A 96 -23.27 7.48 3.61
C HIS A 96 -22.75 7.90 2.23
N ASP A 97 -23.50 7.61 1.16
CA ASP A 97 -23.19 8.08 -0.19
C ASP A 97 -23.67 9.53 -0.38
N CYS A 98 -22.85 10.49 0.06
CA CYS A 98 -23.06 11.91 -0.25
C CYS A 98 -22.15 12.33 -1.40
N HIS A 99 -22.70 13.05 -2.39
CA HIS A 99 -21.89 13.72 -3.42
C HIS A 99 -20.83 14.69 -2.84
N ARG A 100 -21.07 15.28 -1.66
CA ARG A 100 -20.05 16.10 -0.96
C ARG A 100 -18.91 15.27 -0.35
N TYR A 101 -19.18 14.03 0.03
CA TYR A 101 -18.16 13.12 0.59
C TYR A 101 -17.23 12.60 -0.52
N LYS A 102 -17.75 12.32 -1.73
CA LYS A 102 -16.97 11.87 -2.89
C LYS A 102 -15.81 12.81 -3.25
N ARG A 103 -16.01 14.14 -3.14
CA ARG A 103 -14.94 15.12 -3.39
C ARG A 103 -13.75 15.06 -2.44
N PHE A 104 -13.91 14.51 -1.23
CA PHE A 104 -12.78 14.32 -0.31
C PHE A 104 -11.97 13.05 -0.62
N LEU A 105 -12.53 12.09 -1.35
CA LEU A 105 -11.83 10.88 -1.78
C LEU A 105 -11.10 11.08 -3.13
N ASP A 106 -11.59 12.00 -3.97
CA ASP A 106 -10.98 12.33 -5.27
C ASP A 106 -9.87 13.41 -5.17
N ALA A 107 -9.65 13.99 -3.99
CA ALA A 107 -8.58 14.95 -3.77
C ALA A 107 -7.32 14.23 -3.27
N SER A 108 -6.60 13.58 -4.19
CA SER A 108 -5.24 13.05 -4.00
C SER A 108 -4.45 13.24 -5.30
#